data_AF-A0A7J9WPY6-F1
#
_entry.id   AF-A0A7J9WPY6-F1
#
_cell.length_a   1.000
_cell.length_b   1.000
_cell.length_c   1.000
_cell.angle_alpha   90.00
_cell.angle_beta   90.00
_cell.angle_gamma   90.00
#
_symmetry.space_group_name_H-M   'P 1'
#
loop_
_entity.id
_entity.type
_entity.pdbx_description
1 polymer ?
#
loop_
_entity_poly.entity_id
_entity_poly.type
_entity_poly.pdbx_seq_one_letter_code
_entity_poly.pdbx_strand_id
1 'polypeptide(L)'
;MLTSPAPTTVTARLAPAEQADDVAVTTLLNCHLRETLGGALDGCSPAETDAVDLLTLRLARLGLEIQVQRTRRSPTGQHAYRLPALLRTAPSAPAVPLDHVTLATLLGRELALSHAGDADLGGFVAAVVDSTRNVARFLSTGSTPSSPDGTAPGPTPFLRAEQSLRIGHPLHPAAKSRQPMDAEDVERYSPEIGRCFALHWFRAEGTLVEQDSAWERPAADILADLLVSDAEVDPALPLERWRRRGDALLPLHPLQARRLREHPAIRALLRKGRLADLGPQGTPWSPTSSLRTVYRASAPVMLKLSLAVRITNSVRCNLRKELARGAEVHRLLDAGLAAEIAERYPRFRVIRDPAWITLRAGHGESGFETVLRENPYFAGDTVDATVVAALSQPTPAGGPYRLRTLLTGLAAAEQRAVDDVARDWFRRYLTVVADPLLWLAGTHGIALEAHQQNGVVELEGGYPAGFRYRDNQGYYFKASHA
;
A
#
# COMPACT_ATOMS: atom_id res chain seq x y z
N MET A 1 -42.46 31.32 -26.61
CA MET A 1 -42.57 30.36 -25.49
C MET A 1 -42.28 28.98 -26.06
N LEU A 2 -41.17 28.35 -25.65
CA LEU A 2 -40.89 26.91 -25.73
C LEU A 2 -39.45 26.72 -25.20
N THR A 3 -39.30 26.74 -23.88
CA THR A 3 -38.07 26.36 -23.19
C THR A 3 -38.09 24.85 -22.96
N SER A 4 -37.21 24.10 -23.61
CA SER A 4 -36.94 22.70 -23.26
C SER A 4 -36.34 22.63 -21.85
N PRO A 5 -36.81 21.73 -20.97
CA PRO A 5 -36.14 21.49 -19.71
C PRO A 5 -34.88 20.65 -19.94
N ALA A 6 -33.75 21.09 -19.39
CA ALA A 6 -32.53 20.31 -19.32
C ALA A 6 -32.73 19.08 -18.41
N PRO A 7 -32.13 17.91 -18.72
CA PRO A 7 -32.16 16.77 -17.83
C PRO A 7 -31.13 16.97 -16.71
N THR A 8 -31.54 17.55 -15.60
CA THR A 8 -30.77 17.53 -14.35
C THR A 8 -31.09 16.25 -13.59
N THR A 9 -30.49 15.13 -13.98
CA THR A 9 -30.43 13.95 -13.10
C THR A 9 -29.07 13.97 -12.41
N VAL A 10 -28.94 14.80 -11.38
CA VAL A 10 -27.87 14.63 -10.40
C VAL A 10 -28.21 13.35 -9.65
N THR A 11 -27.65 12.21 -10.08
CA THR A 11 -27.62 11.00 -9.24
C THR A 11 -27.00 11.42 -7.91
N ALA A 12 -27.80 11.37 -6.83
CA ALA A 12 -27.32 11.66 -5.49
C ALA A 12 -26.10 10.78 -5.22
N ARG A 13 -24.97 11.40 -4.84
CA ARG A 13 -23.77 10.64 -4.47
C ARG A 13 -24.10 9.86 -3.21
N LEU A 14 -23.90 8.54 -3.26
CA LEU A 14 -24.06 7.64 -2.11
C LEU A 14 -23.27 8.15 -0.91
N ALA A 15 -23.75 7.88 0.31
CA ALA A 15 -23.01 8.18 1.52
C ALA A 15 -21.69 7.38 1.57
N PRO A 16 -20.62 7.88 2.23
CA PRO A 16 -19.34 7.18 2.32
C PRO A 16 -19.43 5.71 2.80
N ALA A 17 -20.37 5.42 3.71
CA ALA A 17 -20.61 4.06 4.19
C ALA A 17 -21.19 3.13 3.12
N GLU A 18 -22.15 3.62 2.33
CA GLU A 18 -22.75 2.88 1.20
C GLU A 18 -21.71 2.64 0.10
N GLN A 19 -20.88 3.65 -0.21
CA GLN A 19 -19.78 3.48 -1.17
C GLN A 19 -18.75 2.44 -0.70
N ALA A 20 -18.47 2.39 0.61
CA ALA A 20 -17.55 1.41 1.16
C ALA A 20 -18.13 -0.01 1.09
N ASP A 21 -19.43 -0.16 1.36
CA ASP A 21 -20.15 -1.43 1.19
C ASP A 21 -20.09 -1.91 -0.26
N ASP A 22 -20.38 -1.04 -1.23
CA ASP A 22 -20.31 -1.35 -2.66
C ASP A 22 -18.90 -1.83 -3.10
N VAL A 23 -17.87 -1.17 -2.58
CA VAL A 23 -16.46 -1.54 -2.81
C VAL A 23 -16.16 -2.92 -2.23
N ALA A 24 -16.61 -3.19 -1.00
CA ALA A 24 -16.38 -4.46 -0.33
C ALA A 24 -17.12 -5.61 -1.04
N VAL A 25 -18.40 -5.42 -1.38
CA VAL A 25 -19.21 -6.38 -2.15
C VAL A 25 -18.56 -6.69 -3.50
N THR A 26 -18.17 -5.66 -4.25
CA THR A 26 -17.49 -5.81 -5.55
C THR A 26 -16.18 -6.61 -5.40
N THR A 27 -15.39 -6.29 -4.36
CA THR A 27 -14.10 -6.94 -4.12
C THR A 27 -14.29 -8.41 -3.72
N LEU A 28 -15.25 -8.73 -2.85
CA LEU A 28 -15.58 -10.09 -2.45
C LEU A 28 -15.99 -10.96 -3.63
N LEU A 29 -16.88 -10.44 -4.49
CA LEU A 29 -17.31 -11.13 -5.71
C LEU A 29 -16.12 -11.39 -6.64
N ASN A 30 -15.30 -10.36 -6.91
CA ASN A 30 -14.13 -10.50 -7.78
C ASN A 30 -13.10 -11.49 -7.22
N CYS A 31 -12.81 -11.47 -5.91
CA CYS A 31 -11.92 -12.44 -5.27
C CYS A 31 -12.47 -13.86 -5.42
N HIS A 32 -13.74 -14.07 -5.05
CA HIS A 32 -14.35 -15.39 -5.11
C HIS A 32 -14.35 -15.95 -6.53
N LEU A 33 -14.85 -15.21 -7.52
CA LEU A 33 -14.90 -15.66 -8.91
C LEU A 33 -13.50 -15.99 -9.45
N ARG A 34 -12.50 -15.18 -9.13
CA ARG A 34 -11.12 -15.41 -9.56
C ARG A 34 -10.53 -16.68 -8.97
N GLU A 35 -10.77 -16.93 -7.68
CA GLU A 35 -10.13 -18.02 -6.94
C GLU A 35 -10.88 -19.36 -7.05
N THR A 36 -12.20 -19.36 -7.23
CA THR A 36 -13.00 -20.61 -7.29
C THR A 36 -13.33 -21.08 -8.69
N LEU A 37 -13.43 -20.17 -9.66
CA LEU A 37 -13.78 -20.50 -11.05
C LEU A 37 -12.57 -20.44 -11.99
N GLY A 38 -11.35 -20.26 -11.47
CA GLY A 38 -10.11 -20.26 -12.26
C GLY A 38 -10.05 -19.19 -13.36
N GLY A 39 -10.89 -18.15 -13.27
CA GLY A 39 -11.09 -17.17 -14.35
C GLY A 39 -11.84 -17.72 -15.58
N ALA A 40 -12.12 -19.02 -15.65
CA ALA A 40 -13.01 -19.59 -16.64
C ALA A 40 -14.45 -19.27 -16.24
N LEU A 41 -15.13 -18.49 -17.08
CA LEU A 41 -16.54 -18.12 -16.88
C LEU A 41 -17.50 -19.30 -17.15
N ASP A 42 -16.98 -20.52 -17.31
CA ASP A 42 -17.70 -21.75 -17.61
C ASP A 42 -18.30 -22.34 -16.32
N GLY A 43 -19.33 -21.66 -15.86
CA GLY A 43 -20.11 -21.97 -14.65
C GLY A 43 -21.25 -20.97 -14.47
N CYS A 44 -21.18 -19.83 -15.16
CA CYS A 44 -22.30 -18.93 -15.37
C CYS A 44 -23.15 -19.47 -16.53
N SER A 45 -24.31 -20.06 -16.27
CA SER A 45 -25.31 -20.17 -17.35
C SER A 45 -25.82 -18.77 -17.66
N PRO A 46 -25.58 -18.19 -18.85
CA PRO A 46 -26.32 -17.01 -19.24
C PRO A 46 -27.77 -17.45 -19.41
N ALA A 47 -28.68 -16.84 -18.64
CA ALA A 47 -30.02 -16.67 -19.16
C ALA A 47 -29.87 -15.64 -20.29
N GLU A 48 -29.61 -16.11 -21.51
CA GLU A 48 -29.65 -15.30 -22.72
C GLU A 48 -31.11 -14.89 -22.95
N THR A 49 -31.53 -13.87 -22.22
CA THR A 49 -32.60 -12.99 -22.64
C THR A 49 -31.95 -11.63 -22.86
N ASP A 50 -31.75 -11.30 -24.13
CA ASP A 50 -31.11 -10.09 -24.64
C ASP A 50 -31.53 -8.82 -23.86
N ALA A 51 -30.60 -8.28 -23.05
CA ALA A 51 -30.44 -6.86 -22.67
C ALA A 51 -29.53 -6.68 -21.44
N VAL A 52 -29.41 -7.68 -20.56
CA VAL A 52 -28.76 -7.54 -19.24
C VAL A 52 -27.83 -8.71 -18.93
N ASP A 53 -26.54 -8.43 -18.73
CA ASP A 53 -25.56 -9.43 -18.29
C ASP A 53 -25.75 -9.76 -16.79
N LEU A 54 -26.66 -10.69 -16.48
CA LEU A 54 -26.93 -11.15 -15.13
C LEU A 54 -25.97 -12.30 -14.74
N LEU A 55 -25.11 -12.08 -13.75
CA LEU A 55 -24.28 -13.11 -13.13
C LEU A 55 -25.09 -13.84 -12.05
N THR A 56 -25.17 -15.17 -12.13
CA THR A 56 -25.67 -16.03 -11.05
C THR A 56 -24.53 -16.87 -10.49
N LEU A 57 -24.18 -16.64 -9.23
CA LEU A 57 -23.20 -17.40 -8.46
C LEU A 57 -23.94 -18.42 -7.58
N ARG A 58 -23.73 -19.71 -7.83
CA ARG A 58 -24.34 -20.79 -7.05
C ARG A 58 -23.41 -21.22 -5.90
N LEU A 59 -23.89 -21.08 -4.66
CA LEU A 59 -23.26 -21.62 -3.47
C LEU A 59 -23.77 -23.04 -3.25
N ALA A 60 -23.11 -24.01 -3.90
CA ALA A 60 -23.63 -25.36 -4.05
C ALA A 60 -23.82 -26.10 -2.71
N ARG A 61 -22.93 -25.87 -1.74
CA ARG A 61 -22.99 -26.53 -0.43
C ARG A 61 -24.04 -25.93 0.49
N LEU A 62 -24.31 -24.63 0.31
CA LEU A 62 -25.38 -23.94 1.03
C LEU A 62 -26.75 -24.05 0.35
N GLY A 63 -26.79 -24.45 -0.93
CA GLY A 63 -28.04 -24.49 -1.70
C GLY A 63 -28.62 -23.09 -1.96
N LEU A 64 -27.76 -22.08 -2.10
CA LEU A 64 -28.15 -20.68 -2.29
C LEU A 64 -27.66 -20.13 -3.63
N GLU A 65 -28.33 -19.11 -4.15
CA GLU A 65 -27.91 -18.38 -5.34
C GLU A 65 -27.73 -16.90 -5.05
N ILE A 66 -26.64 -16.32 -5.56
CA ILE A 66 -26.38 -14.88 -5.52
C ILE A 66 -26.46 -14.36 -6.95
N GLN A 67 -27.29 -13.34 -7.19
CA GLN A 67 -27.48 -12.72 -8.49
C GLN A 67 -27.03 -11.27 -8.48
N VAL A 68 -26.31 -10.85 -9.52
CA VAL A 68 -25.87 -9.46 -9.66
C VAL A 68 -25.70 -9.11 -11.13
N GLN A 69 -26.12 -7.91 -11.55
CA GLN A 69 -25.87 -7.47 -12.92
C GLN A 69 -24.40 -7.07 -13.07
N ARG A 70 -23.70 -7.66 -14.04
CA ARG A 70 -22.38 -7.19 -14.47
C ARG A 70 -22.55 -6.02 -15.43
N THR A 71 -21.82 -4.94 -15.18
CA THR A 71 -21.70 -3.79 -16.09
C THR A 71 -20.44 -3.86 -16.93
N ARG A 72 -19.43 -4.64 -16.48
CA ARG A 72 -18.21 -4.92 -17.25
C ARG A 72 -17.69 -6.31 -16.93
N ARG A 73 -17.50 -7.12 -17.98
CA ARG A 73 -16.70 -8.36 -17.91
C ARG A 73 -15.21 -8.01 -18.01
N SER A 74 -14.40 -8.57 -17.13
CA SER A 74 -12.95 -8.38 -17.14
C SER A 74 -12.27 -9.74 -17.33
N PRO A 75 -11.40 -9.91 -18.34
CA PRO A 75 -10.63 -11.14 -18.50
C PRO A 75 -9.59 -11.33 -17.40
N THR A 76 -9.32 -10.31 -16.58
CA THR A 76 -8.36 -10.34 -15.47
C THR A 76 -9.05 -10.36 -14.09
N GLY A 77 -10.35 -10.66 -14.04
CA GLY A 77 -11.11 -10.87 -12.80
C GLY A 77 -11.59 -9.59 -12.09
N GLN A 78 -11.26 -8.39 -12.58
CA GLN A 78 -11.76 -7.11 -12.04
C GLN A 78 -13.08 -6.70 -12.71
N HIS A 79 -14.13 -7.48 -12.50
CA HIS A 79 -15.46 -7.19 -13.01
C HIS A 79 -16.04 -5.92 -12.36
N ALA A 80 -16.99 -5.30 -13.04
CA ALA A 80 -17.81 -4.23 -12.47
C ALA A 80 -19.27 -4.68 -12.42
N TYR A 81 -19.98 -4.23 -11.39
CA TYR A 81 -21.34 -4.65 -11.09
C TYR A 81 -22.26 -3.44 -10.97
N ARG A 82 -23.56 -3.65 -11.22
CA ARG A 82 -24.62 -2.77 -10.75
C ARG A 82 -25.18 -3.42 -9.48
N LEU A 83 -24.99 -2.75 -8.36
CA LEU A 83 -25.41 -3.20 -7.03
C LEU A 83 -26.83 -2.69 -6.70
N PRO A 84 -27.55 -3.35 -5.76
CA PRO A 84 -27.10 -4.43 -4.87
C PRO A 84 -26.96 -5.82 -5.53
N ALA A 85 -26.10 -6.66 -4.97
CA ALA A 85 -26.15 -8.11 -5.21
C ALA A 85 -27.34 -8.71 -4.43
N LEU A 86 -28.00 -9.72 -4.98
CA LEU A 86 -29.26 -10.25 -4.48
C LEU A 86 -29.12 -11.73 -4.12
N LEU A 87 -29.48 -12.10 -2.89
CA LEU A 87 -29.60 -13.49 -2.46
C LEU A 87 -30.97 -14.06 -2.85
N ARG A 88 -30.97 -15.28 -3.39
CA ARG A 88 -32.17 -16.09 -3.63
C ARG A 88 -32.04 -17.41 -2.88
N THR A 89 -33.01 -17.68 -2.00
CA THR A 89 -33.09 -18.92 -1.21
C THR A 89 -33.93 -19.99 -1.90
N ALA A 90 -34.83 -19.58 -2.81
CA ALA A 90 -35.63 -20.47 -3.67
C ALA A 90 -36.10 -19.72 -4.93
N PRO A 91 -36.48 -20.42 -6.02
CA PRO A 91 -36.95 -19.79 -7.26
C PRO A 91 -38.17 -18.86 -7.13
N SER A 92 -38.99 -19.05 -6.09
CA SER A 92 -40.17 -18.23 -5.81
C SER A 92 -40.01 -17.28 -4.61
N ALA A 93 -38.87 -17.36 -3.89
CA ALA A 93 -38.62 -16.50 -2.74
C ALA A 93 -38.26 -15.07 -3.19
N PRO A 94 -38.63 -14.04 -2.39
CA PRO A 94 -38.18 -12.68 -2.65
C PRO A 94 -36.66 -12.60 -2.60
N ALA A 95 -36.08 -11.88 -3.57
CA ALA A 95 -34.66 -11.58 -3.58
C ALA A 95 -34.30 -10.59 -2.46
N VAL A 96 -33.25 -10.91 -1.70
CA VAL A 96 -32.80 -10.09 -0.56
C VAL A 96 -31.47 -9.40 -0.92
N PRO A 97 -31.37 -8.06 -0.85
CA PRO A 97 -30.11 -7.35 -1.04
C PRO A 97 -29.03 -7.83 -0.04
N LEU A 98 -27.82 -8.03 -0.54
CA LEU A 98 -26.66 -8.42 0.25
C LEU A 98 -25.76 -7.21 0.51
N ASP A 99 -25.37 -7.06 1.77
CA ASP A 99 -24.27 -6.18 2.20
C ASP A 99 -22.95 -6.97 2.30
N HIS A 100 -21.85 -6.26 2.57
CA HIS A 100 -20.52 -6.86 2.71
C HIS A 100 -20.45 -7.94 3.81
N VAL A 101 -21.20 -7.78 4.91
CA VAL A 101 -21.16 -8.71 6.06
C VAL A 101 -21.80 -10.04 5.70
N THR A 102 -23.00 -9.97 5.14
CA THR A 102 -23.79 -11.14 4.76
C THR A 102 -23.11 -11.87 3.62
N LEU A 103 -22.62 -11.14 2.61
CA LEU A 103 -21.88 -11.73 1.51
C LEU A 103 -20.59 -12.42 1.97
N ALA A 104 -19.77 -11.77 2.81
CA ALA A 104 -18.56 -12.38 3.34
C ALA A 104 -18.87 -13.64 4.16
N THR A 105 -19.94 -13.61 4.97
CA THR A 105 -20.37 -14.77 5.76
C THR A 105 -20.77 -15.94 4.86
N LEU A 106 -21.57 -15.70 3.82
CA LEU A 106 -22.04 -16.73 2.89
C LEU A 106 -20.89 -17.33 2.08
N LEU A 107 -20.05 -16.48 1.46
CA LEU A 107 -18.91 -16.94 0.67
C LEU A 107 -17.89 -17.67 1.54
N GLY A 108 -17.59 -17.13 2.72
CA GLY A 108 -16.67 -17.76 3.67
C GLY A 108 -17.18 -19.10 4.18
N ARG A 109 -18.48 -19.22 4.46
CA ARG A 109 -19.10 -20.49 4.88
C ARG A 109 -19.10 -21.53 3.75
N GLU A 110 -19.41 -21.14 2.52
CA GLU A 110 -19.33 -22.02 1.34
C GLU A 110 -17.91 -22.59 1.19
N LEU A 111 -16.88 -21.75 1.33
CA LEU A 111 -15.47 -22.16 1.27
C LEU A 111 -15.03 -23.01 2.47
N ALA A 112 -15.49 -22.71 3.68
CA ALA A 112 -15.19 -23.50 4.86
C ALA A 112 -15.75 -24.93 4.75
N LEU A 113 -16.94 -25.07 4.14
CA LEU A 113 -17.57 -26.36 3.87
C LEU A 113 -16.85 -27.16 2.76
N SER A 114 -16.00 -26.52 1.94
CA SER A 114 -15.16 -27.21 0.96
C SER A 114 -13.81 -27.66 1.52
N HIS A 115 -13.35 -27.08 2.64
CA HIS A 115 -12.03 -27.33 3.23
C HIS A 115 -12.14 -27.86 4.67
N ALA A 116 -12.58 -29.11 4.85
CA ALA A 116 -12.48 -29.94 6.07
C ALA A 116 -12.59 -29.26 7.47
N GLY A 117 -13.24 -28.10 7.60
CA GLY A 117 -13.61 -27.47 8.87
C GLY A 117 -12.59 -26.53 9.55
N ASP A 118 -11.39 -26.27 9.02
CA ASP A 118 -10.35 -25.48 9.74
C ASP A 118 -10.25 -23.98 9.33
N ALA A 119 -11.33 -23.43 8.76
CA ALA A 119 -11.34 -22.02 8.32
C ALA A 119 -11.81 -21.08 9.44
N ASP A 120 -10.99 -20.07 9.78
CA ASP A 120 -11.36 -18.97 10.69
C ASP A 120 -12.34 -17.99 10.02
N LEU A 121 -13.61 -18.42 9.89
CA LEU A 121 -14.68 -17.62 9.32
C LEU A 121 -14.92 -16.33 10.12
N GLY A 122 -14.81 -16.39 11.45
CA GLY A 122 -14.99 -15.25 12.33
C GLY A 122 -13.95 -14.16 12.08
N GLY A 123 -12.67 -14.54 12.03
CA GLY A 123 -11.57 -13.64 11.70
C GLY A 123 -11.67 -13.07 10.29
N PHE A 124 -12.09 -13.87 9.31
CA PHE A 124 -12.33 -13.39 7.95
C PHE A 124 -13.40 -12.29 7.89
N VAL A 125 -14.58 -12.56 8.45
CA VAL A 125 -15.69 -11.58 8.47
C VAL A 125 -15.30 -10.33 9.25
N ALA A 126 -14.61 -10.48 10.39
CA ALA A 126 -14.12 -9.35 11.18
C ALA A 126 -13.14 -8.46 10.38
N ALA A 127 -12.24 -9.07 9.59
CA ALA A 127 -11.31 -8.34 8.74
C ALA A 127 -12.04 -7.59 7.60
N VAL A 128 -13.06 -8.20 6.98
CA VAL A 128 -13.88 -7.53 5.94
C VAL A 128 -14.64 -6.34 6.53
N VAL A 129 -15.25 -6.49 7.70
CA VAL A 129 -15.96 -5.42 8.40
C VAL A 129 -15.01 -4.27 8.76
N ASP A 130 -13.85 -4.59 9.34
CA ASP A 130 -12.82 -3.60 9.68
C ASP A 130 -12.33 -2.83 8.43
N SER A 131 -12.04 -3.56 7.35
CA SER A 131 -11.67 -2.97 6.06
C SER A 131 -12.74 -2.01 5.54
N THR A 132 -14.00 -2.42 5.56
CA THR A 132 -15.13 -1.62 5.05
C THR A 132 -15.33 -0.34 5.87
N ARG A 133 -15.24 -0.43 7.20
CA ARG A 133 -15.28 0.75 8.09
C ARG A 133 -14.13 1.73 7.81
N ASN A 134 -12.93 1.21 7.59
CA ASN A 134 -11.77 2.04 7.28
C ASN A 134 -11.93 2.73 5.92
N VAL A 135 -12.42 2.03 4.90
CA VAL A 135 -12.77 2.64 3.62
C VAL A 135 -13.80 3.76 3.81
N ALA A 136 -14.89 3.52 4.53
CA ALA A 136 -15.91 4.55 4.79
C ALA A 136 -15.30 5.81 5.44
N ARG A 137 -14.39 5.65 6.40
CA ARG A 137 -13.63 6.75 7.04
C ARG A 137 -12.75 7.52 6.04
N PHE A 138 -12.05 6.81 5.16
CA PHE A 138 -11.19 7.43 4.15
C PHE A 138 -11.98 8.15 3.04
N LEU A 139 -13.24 7.74 2.83
CA LEU A 139 -14.14 8.41 1.89
C LEU A 139 -14.88 9.60 2.51
N SER A 140 -15.14 9.58 3.83
CA SER A 140 -15.77 10.71 4.54
C SER A 140 -14.85 11.90 4.73
N THR A 141 -13.54 11.66 4.77
CA THR A 141 -12.50 12.67 4.87
C THR A 141 -12.21 13.20 3.46
N GLY A 142 -12.70 14.40 3.17
CA GLY A 142 -12.59 15.03 1.85
C GLY A 142 -11.17 15.03 1.29
N SER A 143 -11.04 15.09 -0.04
CA SER A 143 -9.75 15.12 -0.73
C SER A 143 -9.02 16.47 -0.59
N THR A 144 -8.52 16.82 0.59
CA THR A 144 -7.55 17.93 0.73
C THR A 144 -6.75 17.82 2.03
N PRO A 145 -5.43 17.60 1.96
CA PRO A 145 -4.51 18.24 2.87
C PRO A 145 -4.36 19.69 2.41
N SER A 146 -5.17 20.60 2.95
CA SER A 146 -4.81 22.01 3.01
C SER A 146 -4.05 22.18 4.33
N SER A 147 -2.76 22.49 4.26
CA SER A 147 -2.01 22.96 5.43
C SER A 147 -2.80 24.12 6.07
N PRO A 148 -3.05 24.10 7.39
CA PRO A 148 -3.85 25.14 8.06
C PRO A 148 -3.34 26.57 7.80
N ASP A 149 -2.05 26.73 7.53
CA ASP A 149 -1.39 28.05 7.52
C ASP A 149 -0.94 28.55 6.14
N GLY A 150 -1.16 27.81 5.04
CA GLY A 150 -0.81 28.28 3.67
C GLY A 150 0.69 28.59 3.41
N THR A 151 1.56 28.37 4.39
CA THR A 151 3.00 28.72 4.38
C THR A 151 3.91 27.52 4.08
N ALA A 152 3.42 26.29 4.27
CA ALA A 152 4.15 25.07 3.95
C ALA A 152 3.90 24.67 2.49
N PRO A 153 4.95 24.32 1.70
CA PRO A 153 4.75 23.73 0.38
C PRO A 153 3.85 22.50 0.49
N GLY A 154 2.88 22.38 -0.40
CA GLY A 154 1.96 21.24 -0.44
C GLY A 154 2.70 19.90 -0.64
N PRO A 155 2.01 18.76 -0.49
CA PRO A 155 2.65 17.45 -0.63
C PRO A 155 3.26 17.30 -2.02
N THR A 156 4.44 16.67 -2.07
CA THR A 156 5.09 16.31 -3.35
C THR A 156 4.17 15.41 -4.18
N PRO A 157 4.31 15.38 -5.52
CA PRO A 157 3.51 14.50 -6.36
C PRO A 157 3.61 13.03 -5.93
N PHE A 158 4.82 12.60 -5.55
CA PHE A 158 5.09 11.28 -4.95
C PHE A 158 4.21 11.00 -3.73
N LEU A 159 4.24 11.88 -2.72
CA LEU A 159 3.49 11.67 -1.49
C LEU A 159 1.97 11.69 -1.76
N ARG A 160 1.50 12.58 -2.64
CA ARG A 160 0.09 12.63 -3.03
C ARG A 160 -0.36 11.32 -3.65
N ALA A 161 0.46 10.71 -4.51
CA ALA A 161 0.16 9.41 -5.09
C ALA A 161 0.11 8.29 -4.03
N GLU A 162 1.07 8.25 -3.11
CA GLU A 162 1.10 7.30 -1.98
C GLU A 162 -0.17 7.37 -1.11
N GLN A 163 -0.68 8.59 -0.90
CA GLN A 163 -1.83 8.89 -0.04
C GLN A 163 -3.18 8.78 -0.77
N SER A 164 -3.19 8.48 -2.07
CA SER A 164 -4.42 8.41 -2.87
C SER A 164 -5.14 7.05 -2.84
N LEU A 165 -4.51 6.03 -2.24
CA LEU A 165 -5.01 4.65 -2.23
C LEU A 165 -6.08 4.40 -1.17
N ARG A 166 -7.29 4.94 -1.35
CA ARG A 166 -8.39 4.88 -0.37
C ARG A 166 -9.07 3.53 -0.20
N ILE A 167 -9.17 2.71 -1.24
CA ILE A 167 -9.87 1.42 -1.19
C ILE A 167 -8.92 0.22 -1.17
N GLY A 168 -7.67 0.41 -1.60
CA GLY A 168 -6.63 -0.61 -1.52
C GLY A 168 -6.67 -1.58 -2.70
N HIS A 169 -6.18 -2.80 -2.48
CA HIS A 169 -6.04 -3.80 -3.53
C HIS A 169 -7.42 -4.32 -4.00
N PRO A 170 -7.78 -4.18 -5.29
CA PRO A 170 -9.13 -4.48 -5.80
C PRO A 170 -9.46 -5.98 -5.86
N LEU A 171 -8.49 -6.83 -5.53
CA LEU A 171 -8.61 -8.30 -5.47
C LEU A 171 -8.07 -8.80 -4.13
N HIS A 172 -8.44 -8.15 -3.03
CA HIS A 172 -8.16 -8.61 -1.67
C HIS A 172 -9.36 -8.29 -0.77
N PRO A 173 -9.99 -9.29 -0.12
CA PRO A 173 -11.30 -9.13 0.52
C PRO A 173 -11.30 -8.14 1.70
N ALA A 174 -10.15 -7.93 2.34
CA ALA A 174 -9.98 -7.03 3.48
C ALA A 174 -8.78 -6.07 3.31
N ALA A 175 -8.65 -5.45 2.12
CA ALA A 175 -7.45 -4.68 1.74
C ALA A 175 -7.09 -3.51 2.67
N LYS A 176 -8.08 -2.96 3.40
CA LYS A 176 -7.92 -1.88 4.38
C LYS A 176 -8.16 -2.32 5.82
N SER A 177 -8.16 -3.63 6.09
CA SER A 177 -8.12 -4.10 7.47
C SER A 177 -6.75 -3.82 8.08
N ARG A 178 -6.74 -3.39 9.35
CA ARG A 178 -5.56 -2.91 10.06
C ARG A 178 -5.51 -3.34 11.52
N GLN A 179 -6.14 -4.46 11.84
CA GLN A 179 -6.06 -4.99 13.20
C GLN A 179 -4.59 -5.17 13.65
N PRO A 180 -4.24 -4.79 14.88
CA PRO A 180 -5.11 -4.40 16.00
C PRO A 180 -5.34 -2.88 16.17
N MET A 181 -5.13 -2.04 15.14
CA MET A 181 -5.39 -0.60 15.24
C MET A 181 -6.86 -0.32 15.56
N ASP A 182 -7.10 0.56 16.53
CA ASP A 182 -8.44 1.09 16.80
C ASP A 182 -8.79 2.27 15.87
N ALA A 183 -9.99 2.84 16.05
CA ALA A 183 -10.46 3.96 15.26
C ALA A 183 -9.57 5.22 15.37
N GLU A 184 -8.98 5.46 16.53
CA GLU A 184 -8.12 6.61 16.78
C GLU A 184 -6.75 6.41 16.15
N ASP A 185 -6.19 5.21 16.27
CA ASP A 185 -4.97 4.81 15.58
C ASP A 185 -5.11 4.96 14.06
N VAL A 186 -6.24 4.52 13.49
CA VAL A 186 -6.52 4.72 12.06
C VAL A 186 -6.59 6.21 11.72
N GLU A 187 -7.27 7.03 12.53
CA GLU A 187 -7.36 8.48 12.26
C GLU A 187 -6.01 9.21 12.37
N ARG A 188 -5.08 8.71 13.20
CA ARG A 188 -3.77 9.32 13.43
C ARG A 188 -2.71 8.89 12.41
N TYR A 189 -2.73 7.64 11.97
CA TYR A 189 -1.59 7.04 11.24
C TYR A 189 -1.89 6.69 9.77
N SER A 190 -3.09 6.99 9.25
CA SER A 190 -3.48 6.61 7.89
C SER A 190 -2.94 7.53 6.80
N PRO A 191 -2.27 6.99 5.75
CA PRO A 191 -1.87 7.78 4.58
C PRO A 191 -3.05 8.32 3.78
N GLU A 192 -4.18 7.60 3.70
CA GLU A 192 -5.35 7.92 2.86
C GLU A 192 -6.01 9.26 3.16
N ILE A 193 -5.73 9.78 4.35
CA ILE A 193 -6.28 11.02 4.91
C ILE A 193 -5.18 12.05 5.17
N GLY A 194 -4.00 11.85 4.57
CA GLY A 194 -2.92 12.84 4.57
C GLY A 194 -2.25 13.07 5.93
N ARG A 195 -2.38 12.12 6.88
CA ARG A 195 -1.88 12.32 8.24
C ARG A 195 -0.36 12.26 8.28
N CYS A 196 0.22 12.97 9.25
CA CYS A 196 1.63 12.92 9.58
C CYS A 196 1.79 12.84 11.10
N PHE A 197 2.93 12.35 11.56
CA PHE A 197 3.22 12.19 12.99
C PHE A 197 4.72 12.28 13.26
N ALA A 198 5.09 12.83 14.41
CA ALA A 198 6.47 12.72 14.91
C ALA A 198 6.81 11.25 15.18
N LEU A 199 8.03 10.84 14.83
CA LEU A 199 8.50 9.50 15.14
C LEU A 199 8.78 9.36 16.63
N HIS A 200 8.62 8.14 17.13
CA HIS A 200 8.92 7.83 18.52
C HIS A 200 10.38 7.39 18.64
N TRP A 201 11.16 8.04 19.49
CA TRP A 201 12.59 7.78 19.59
C TRP A 201 12.98 7.07 20.88
N PHE A 202 13.96 6.18 20.77
CA PHE A 202 14.66 5.62 21.92
C PHE A 202 16.16 5.90 21.78
N ARG A 203 16.82 6.18 22.90
CA ARG A 203 18.28 6.12 23.01
C ARG A 203 18.67 4.73 23.50
N ALA A 204 19.56 4.06 22.80
CA ALA A 204 20.12 2.76 23.18
C ALA A 204 21.64 2.86 23.39
N GLU A 205 22.15 2.21 24.43
CA GLU A 205 23.59 1.99 24.60
C GLU A 205 24.16 1.27 23.38
N GLY A 206 25.28 1.73 22.83
CA GLY A 206 25.84 1.20 21.57
C GLY A 206 26.07 -0.31 21.55
N THR A 207 26.38 -0.93 22.69
CA THR A 207 26.58 -2.39 22.82
C THR A 207 25.30 -3.20 22.59
N LEU A 208 24.14 -2.57 22.64
CA LEU A 208 22.84 -3.19 22.35
C LEU A 208 22.44 -3.08 20.88
N VAL A 209 23.22 -2.38 20.06
CA VAL A 209 22.83 -2.05 18.69
C VAL A 209 23.38 -3.08 17.72
N GLU A 210 22.56 -3.43 16.75
CA GLU A 210 22.97 -4.18 15.58
C GLU A 210 22.61 -3.37 14.35
N GLN A 211 23.58 -3.18 13.45
CA GLN A 211 23.40 -2.39 12.25
C GLN A 211 24.30 -2.92 11.13
N ASP A 212 23.95 -2.59 9.91
CA ASP A 212 24.82 -2.69 8.74
C ASP A 212 24.54 -1.49 7.82
N SER A 213 25.53 -1.13 7.01
CA SER A 213 25.43 -0.07 6.02
C SER A 213 26.28 -0.42 4.81
N ALA A 214 25.69 -0.27 3.63
CA ALA A 214 26.41 -0.31 2.35
C ALA A 214 27.01 1.06 2.00
N TRP A 215 26.62 2.13 2.70
CA TRP A 215 27.29 3.43 2.61
C TRP A 215 28.53 3.48 3.50
N GLU A 216 29.42 4.44 3.24
CA GLU A 216 30.59 4.74 4.08
C GLU A 216 30.23 5.26 5.49
N ARG A 217 28.94 5.37 5.81
CA ARG A 217 28.42 5.90 7.07
C ARG A 217 27.56 4.86 7.79
N PRO A 218 27.75 4.65 9.10
CA PRO A 218 26.87 3.81 9.91
C PRO A 218 25.42 4.32 9.93
N ALA A 219 24.45 3.41 10.01
CA ALA A 219 23.02 3.75 10.11
C ALA A 219 22.74 4.64 11.34
N ALA A 220 23.39 4.35 12.47
CA ALA A 220 23.26 5.13 13.71
C ALA A 220 23.65 6.60 13.53
N ASP A 221 24.70 6.90 12.75
CA ASP A 221 25.16 8.27 12.54
C ASP A 221 24.21 9.06 11.64
N ILE A 222 23.64 8.41 10.62
CA ILE A 222 22.65 9.04 9.73
C ILE A 222 21.38 9.37 10.52
N LEU A 223 20.91 8.45 11.37
CA LEU A 223 19.75 8.68 12.22
C LEU A 223 20.01 9.76 13.28
N ALA A 224 21.23 9.80 13.84
CA ALA A 224 21.62 10.84 14.78
C ALA A 224 21.62 12.22 14.10
N ASP A 225 22.16 12.35 12.88
CA ASP A 225 22.11 13.60 12.13
C ASP A 225 20.66 14.04 11.89
N LEU A 226 19.78 13.12 11.46
CA LEU A 226 18.37 13.42 11.20
C LEU A 226 17.64 14.00 12.41
N LEU A 227 18.01 13.60 13.63
CA LEU A 227 17.38 14.09 14.85
C LEU A 227 18.10 15.33 15.41
N VAL A 228 19.44 15.35 15.41
CA VAL A 228 20.24 16.48 15.93
C VAL A 228 20.02 17.75 15.10
N SER A 229 19.86 17.63 13.78
CA SER A 229 19.65 18.78 12.91
C SER A 229 18.19 19.24 12.82
N ASP A 230 17.27 18.60 13.54
CA ASP A 230 15.83 18.86 13.45
C ASP A 230 15.41 19.88 14.51
N ALA A 231 15.00 21.07 14.07
CA ALA A 231 14.66 22.19 14.95
C ALA A 231 13.43 21.94 15.83
N GLU A 232 12.60 20.96 15.50
CA GLU A 232 11.39 20.59 16.25
C GLU A 232 11.67 19.58 17.38
N VAL A 233 12.94 19.22 17.60
CA VAL A 233 13.36 18.32 18.67
C VAL A 233 13.53 19.09 19.97
N ASP A 234 13.16 18.47 21.10
CA ASP A 234 13.34 19.06 22.42
C ASP A 234 14.83 19.38 22.68
N PRO A 235 15.21 20.67 22.81
CA PRO A 235 16.59 21.09 23.00
C PRO A 235 17.16 20.67 24.37
N ALA A 236 16.32 20.21 25.31
CA ALA A 236 16.77 19.67 26.59
C ALA A 236 17.37 18.25 26.46
N LEU A 237 17.14 17.56 25.33
CA LEU A 237 17.69 16.23 25.10
C LEU A 237 19.20 16.33 24.81
N PRO A 238 20.06 15.61 25.55
CA PRO A 238 21.52 15.68 25.38
C PRO A 238 22.01 14.82 24.19
N LEU A 239 21.43 15.02 23.00
CA LEU A 239 21.63 14.17 21.82
C LEU A 239 23.09 14.10 21.39
N GLU A 240 23.80 15.24 21.33
CA GLU A 240 25.21 15.27 20.94
C GLU A 240 26.10 14.57 21.97
N ARG A 241 25.72 14.62 23.26
CA ARG A 241 26.43 13.89 24.31
C ARG A 241 26.25 12.38 24.13
N TRP A 242 25.04 11.92 23.83
CA TRP A 242 24.76 10.51 23.56
C TRP A 242 25.49 10.02 22.32
N ARG A 243 25.46 10.81 21.23
CA ARG A 243 26.23 10.54 20.01
C ARG A 243 27.73 10.40 20.30
N ARG A 244 28.33 11.35 21.04
CA ARG A 244 29.76 11.28 21.42
C ARG A 244 30.12 10.07 22.28
N ARG A 245 29.16 9.52 23.04
CA ARG A 245 29.34 8.30 23.83
C ARG A 245 29.19 7.01 23.03
N GLY A 246 28.80 7.09 21.76
CA GLY A 246 28.50 5.93 20.92
C GLY A 246 27.13 5.31 21.21
N ASP A 247 26.21 6.04 21.84
CA ASP A 247 24.82 5.60 21.94
C ASP A 247 24.10 5.80 20.60
N ALA A 248 23.15 4.93 20.27
CA ALA A 248 22.33 5.06 19.07
C ALA A 248 20.96 5.66 19.36
N LEU A 249 20.41 6.37 18.38
CA LEU A 249 19.06 6.92 18.37
C LEU A 249 18.21 6.10 17.41
N LEU A 250 17.21 5.39 17.95
CA LEU A 250 16.38 4.44 17.22
C LEU A 250 14.98 5.03 16.99
N PRO A 251 14.57 5.30 15.74
CA PRO A 251 13.22 5.74 15.43
C PRO A 251 12.28 4.54 15.31
N LEU A 252 11.07 4.72 15.81
CA LEU A 252 9.99 3.74 15.75
C LEU A 252 8.69 4.42 15.34
N HIS A 253 7.79 3.61 14.78
CA HIS A 253 6.41 4.02 14.65
C HIS A 253 5.78 4.14 16.06
N PRO A 254 5.02 5.20 16.38
CA PRO A 254 4.44 5.38 17.72
C PRO A 254 3.63 4.18 18.24
N LEU A 255 2.82 3.54 17.38
CA LEU A 255 2.12 2.29 17.72
C LEU A 255 3.08 1.15 18.13
N GLN A 256 4.19 1.00 17.42
CA GLN A 256 5.18 -0.01 17.71
C GLN A 256 5.87 0.30 19.06
N ALA A 257 6.22 1.57 19.30
CA ALA A 257 6.78 1.99 20.58
C ALA A 257 5.83 1.71 21.75
N ARG A 258 4.54 2.03 21.61
CA ARG A 258 3.49 1.72 22.62
C ARG A 258 3.50 0.24 22.98
N ARG A 259 3.49 -0.64 21.98
CA ARG A 259 3.55 -2.10 22.17
C ARG A 259 4.86 -2.56 22.84
N LEU A 260 5.99 -2.02 22.43
CA LEU A 260 7.30 -2.46 22.94
C LEU A 260 7.57 -2.03 24.38
N ARG A 261 6.96 -0.95 24.86
CA ARG A 261 7.03 -0.54 26.28
C ARG A 261 6.51 -1.61 27.23
N GLU A 262 5.56 -2.43 26.79
CA GLU A 262 4.97 -3.51 27.58
C GLU A 262 5.82 -4.79 27.53
N HIS A 263 6.75 -4.90 26.58
CA HIS A 263 7.57 -6.09 26.37
C HIS A 263 8.58 -6.30 27.51
N PRO A 264 8.63 -7.49 28.17
CA PRO A 264 9.45 -7.72 29.35
C PRO A 264 10.94 -7.41 29.17
N ALA A 265 11.51 -7.81 28.02
CA ALA A 265 12.94 -7.56 27.72
C ALA A 265 13.24 -6.06 27.57
N ILE A 266 12.32 -5.28 26.97
CA ILE A 266 12.47 -3.84 26.79
C ILE A 266 12.34 -3.11 28.13
N ARG A 267 11.35 -3.50 28.95
CA ARG A 267 11.21 -3.00 30.33
C ARG A 267 12.46 -3.24 31.17
N ALA A 268 13.13 -4.37 30.98
CA ALA A 268 14.37 -4.68 31.67
C ALA A 268 15.52 -3.75 31.25
N LEU A 269 15.64 -3.43 29.96
CA LEU A 269 16.65 -2.49 29.46
C LEU A 269 16.39 -1.05 29.91
N LEU A 270 15.11 -0.62 29.92
CA LEU A 270 14.69 0.68 30.44
C LEU A 270 15.04 0.83 31.93
N ARG A 271 14.70 -0.16 32.77
CA ARG A 271 15.03 -0.15 34.20
C ARG A 271 16.53 -0.10 34.49
N LYS A 272 17.35 -0.67 33.61
CA LYS A 272 18.82 -0.64 33.73
C LYS A 272 19.45 0.64 33.17
N GLY A 273 18.67 1.58 32.61
CA GLY A 273 19.18 2.80 31.98
C GLY A 273 20.00 2.55 30.70
N ARG A 274 19.97 1.33 30.16
CA ARG A 274 20.66 0.96 28.91
C ARG A 274 19.83 1.29 27.67
N LEU A 275 18.53 1.46 27.87
CA LEU A 275 17.59 2.04 26.91
C LEU A 275 16.90 3.22 27.60
N ALA A 276 16.64 4.30 26.87
CA ALA A 276 15.85 5.43 27.34
C ALA A 276 14.77 5.77 26.31
N ASP A 277 13.55 5.98 26.79
CA ASP A 277 12.41 6.36 25.96
C ASP A 277 12.35 7.88 25.87
N LEU A 278 12.45 8.41 24.64
CA LEU A 278 12.50 9.85 24.39
C LEU A 278 11.14 10.41 23.97
N GLY A 279 10.14 9.56 23.80
CA GLY A 279 8.83 9.98 23.29
C GLY A 279 8.84 10.32 21.79
N PRO A 280 7.72 10.89 21.29
CA PRO A 280 7.66 11.51 19.97
C PRO A 280 8.58 12.73 19.89
N GLN A 281 9.43 12.81 18.87
CA GLN A 281 10.38 13.91 18.69
C GLN A 281 10.50 14.31 17.21
N GLY A 282 10.77 15.60 17.00
CA GLY A 282 11.14 16.17 15.71
C GLY A 282 10.00 16.36 14.72
N THR A 283 10.36 16.85 13.54
CA THR A 283 9.44 17.20 12.47
C THR A 283 8.62 15.97 12.03
N PRO A 284 7.28 16.09 11.88
CA PRO A 284 6.43 14.97 11.48
C PRO A 284 6.81 14.30 10.17
N TRP A 285 6.62 12.98 10.13
CA TRP A 285 6.79 12.14 8.95
C TRP A 285 5.43 11.70 8.40
N SER A 286 5.34 11.57 7.08
CA SER A 286 4.11 11.12 6.41
C SER A 286 4.20 9.63 6.09
N PRO A 287 3.26 8.78 6.52
CA PRO A 287 3.21 7.39 6.11
C PRO A 287 2.91 7.31 4.60
N THR A 288 3.54 6.32 3.96
CA THR A 288 3.27 5.95 2.56
C THR A 288 2.16 4.89 2.50
N SER A 289 1.82 4.41 1.30
CA SER A 289 0.82 3.34 1.09
C SER A 289 1.10 2.03 1.84
N SER A 290 2.35 1.81 2.28
CA SER A 290 2.73 0.66 3.11
C SER A 290 2.44 0.82 4.61
N LEU A 291 1.95 1.99 5.03
CA LEU A 291 1.76 2.46 6.42
C LEU A 291 3.06 2.63 7.22
N ARG A 292 3.96 1.65 7.14
CA ARG A 292 5.19 1.58 7.95
C ARG A 292 6.42 2.23 7.33
N THR A 293 6.39 2.48 6.03
CA THR A 293 7.42 3.32 5.39
C THR A 293 6.96 4.75 5.48
N VAL A 294 7.76 5.59 6.13
CA VAL A 294 7.45 7.01 6.33
C VAL A 294 8.40 7.88 5.49
N TYR A 295 7.86 8.98 5.00
CA TYR A 295 8.48 9.90 4.07
C TYR A 295 8.51 11.31 4.64
N ARG A 296 9.63 12.00 4.40
CA ARG A 296 9.79 13.42 4.68
C ARG A 296 10.57 14.04 3.53
N ALA A 297 9.99 15.05 2.88
CA ALA A 297 10.55 15.66 1.67
C ALA A 297 11.91 16.37 1.89
N SER A 298 12.22 16.74 3.13
CA SER A 298 13.50 17.33 3.53
C SER A 298 14.56 16.30 3.97
N ALA A 299 14.21 15.01 4.05
CA ALA A 299 15.14 13.97 4.49
C ALA A 299 15.78 13.25 3.30
N PRO A 300 17.09 12.91 3.37
CA PRO A 300 17.77 12.12 2.34
C PRO A 300 17.31 10.66 2.30
N VAL A 301 16.58 10.21 3.32
CA VAL A 301 16.08 8.85 3.45
C VAL A 301 14.59 8.82 3.81
N MET A 302 13.90 7.81 3.30
CA MET A 302 12.67 7.30 3.89
C MET A 302 13.01 6.27 4.96
N LEU A 303 12.14 6.09 5.96
CA LEU A 303 12.35 5.10 7.01
C LEU A 303 11.28 4.02 6.92
N LYS A 304 11.68 2.76 6.70
CA LYS A 304 10.79 1.59 6.73
C LYS A 304 10.89 0.91 8.09
N LEU A 305 9.86 1.13 8.90
CA LEU A 305 9.82 0.79 10.32
C LEU A 305 9.17 -0.58 10.53
N SER A 306 9.58 -1.32 11.56
CA SER A 306 8.79 -2.46 12.05
C SER A 306 7.45 -1.96 12.60
N LEU A 307 6.35 -2.59 12.17
CA LEU A 307 5.01 -2.27 12.64
C LEU A 307 4.19 -3.55 12.77
N ALA A 308 3.91 -3.97 14.00
CA ALA A 308 3.20 -5.21 14.29
C ALA A 308 1.68 -5.10 14.09
N VAL A 309 1.27 -4.62 12.91
CA VAL A 309 -0.09 -4.52 12.39
C VAL A 309 -0.23 -5.48 11.21
N ARG A 310 -1.35 -6.20 11.14
CA ARG A 310 -1.67 -7.03 9.98
C ARG A 310 -2.17 -6.12 8.86
N ILE A 311 -1.44 -6.10 7.75
CA ILE A 311 -1.85 -5.40 6.53
C ILE A 311 -1.94 -6.43 5.43
N THR A 312 -3.12 -6.62 4.85
CA THR A 312 -3.42 -7.72 3.92
C THR A 312 -3.09 -9.08 4.57
N ASN A 313 -2.22 -9.88 3.95
CA ASN A 313 -1.91 -11.24 4.39
C ASN A 313 -0.73 -11.35 5.35
N SER A 314 -0.17 -10.24 5.84
CA SER A 314 1.08 -10.29 6.64
C SER A 314 1.10 -9.26 7.77
N VAL A 315 1.65 -9.68 8.91
CA VAL A 315 2.07 -8.76 9.97
C VAL A 315 3.33 -8.03 9.50
N ARG A 316 3.35 -6.71 9.57
CA ARG A 316 4.38 -5.89 8.92
C ARG A 316 5.59 -5.58 9.82
N CYS A 317 6.08 -6.61 10.51
CA CYS A 317 7.40 -6.57 11.15
C CYS A 317 8.49 -6.76 10.08
N ASN A 318 9.59 -6.00 10.18
CA ASN A 318 10.78 -6.30 9.39
C ASN A 318 11.50 -7.49 10.03
N LEU A 319 11.89 -8.47 9.21
CA LEU A 319 12.68 -9.61 9.67
C LEU A 319 14.16 -9.33 9.51
N ARG A 320 15.00 -9.86 10.40
CA ARG A 320 16.47 -9.61 10.33
C ARG A 320 17.08 -10.00 8.98
N LYS A 321 16.64 -11.13 8.42
CA LYS A 321 17.08 -11.60 7.09
C LYS A 321 16.73 -10.62 5.97
N GLU A 322 15.65 -9.87 6.10
CA GLU A 322 15.20 -8.89 5.11
C GLU A 322 15.99 -7.58 5.23
N LEU A 323 16.42 -7.23 6.45
CA LEU A 323 17.34 -6.12 6.68
C LEU A 323 18.66 -6.36 5.95
N ALA A 324 19.29 -7.52 6.21
CA ALA A 324 20.54 -7.92 5.58
C ALA A 324 20.44 -7.92 4.05
N ARG A 325 19.36 -8.49 3.51
CA ARG A 325 19.09 -8.52 2.06
C ARG A 325 19.10 -7.13 1.40
N GLY A 326 18.58 -6.10 2.08
CA GLY A 326 18.60 -4.73 1.55
C GLY A 326 20.02 -4.21 1.29
N ALA A 327 20.89 -4.37 2.29
CA ALA A 327 22.30 -3.94 2.19
C ALA A 327 23.10 -4.82 1.21
N GLU A 328 22.84 -6.13 1.16
CA GLU A 328 23.44 -7.05 0.20
C GLU A 328 23.08 -6.69 -1.25
N VAL A 329 21.80 -6.40 -1.51
CA VAL A 329 21.37 -6.00 -2.86
C VAL A 329 21.95 -4.63 -3.23
N HIS A 330 22.08 -3.71 -2.28
CA HIS A 330 22.78 -2.45 -2.55
C HIS A 330 24.22 -2.71 -3.02
N ARG A 331 24.97 -3.56 -2.31
CA ARG A 331 26.35 -3.94 -2.68
C ARG A 331 26.41 -4.67 -4.03
N LEU A 332 25.46 -5.55 -4.32
CA LEU A 332 25.35 -6.22 -5.62
C LEU A 332 25.16 -5.20 -6.76
N LEU A 333 24.28 -4.22 -6.54
CA LEU A 333 24.05 -3.14 -7.49
C LEU A 333 25.32 -2.31 -7.71
N ASP A 334 26.05 -1.98 -6.65
CA ASP A 334 27.31 -1.22 -6.75
C ASP A 334 28.49 -2.00 -7.32
N ALA A 335 28.47 -3.33 -7.23
CA ALA A 335 29.50 -4.19 -7.82
C ALA A 335 29.48 -4.22 -9.37
N GLY A 336 28.58 -3.46 -10.02
CA GLY A 336 28.57 -3.26 -11.47
C GLY A 336 27.18 -3.38 -12.09
N LEU A 337 26.25 -4.11 -11.46
CA LEU A 337 24.91 -4.36 -12.01
C LEU A 337 24.13 -3.05 -12.22
N ALA A 338 24.29 -2.06 -11.34
CA ALA A 338 23.63 -0.77 -11.52
C ALA A 338 24.15 0.01 -12.74
N ALA A 339 25.43 -0.11 -13.07
CA ALA A 339 26.00 0.52 -14.25
C ALA A 339 25.46 -0.13 -15.53
N GLU A 340 25.43 -1.47 -15.57
CA GLU A 340 24.85 -2.24 -16.68
C GLU A 340 23.36 -1.93 -16.88
N ILE A 341 22.60 -1.89 -15.77
CA ILE A 341 21.20 -1.44 -15.78
C ILE A 341 21.09 -0.01 -16.35
N ALA A 342 21.94 0.92 -15.92
CA ALA A 342 21.84 2.31 -16.33
C ALA A 342 22.20 2.51 -17.81
N GLU A 343 23.15 1.74 -18.33
CA GLU A 343 23.52 1.72 -19.75
C GLU A 343 22.37 1.19 -20.62
N ARG A 344 21.79 0.05 -20.24
CA ARG A 344 20.75 -0.61 -21.04
C ARG A 344 19.36 -0.01 -20.86
N TYR A 345 19.04 0.39 -19.63
CA TYR A 345 17.73 0.91 -19.22
C TYR A 345 17.90 2.22 -18.44
N PRO A 346 18.25 3.33 -19.11
CA PRO A 346 18.51 4.61 -18.45
C PRO A 346 17.31 5.19 -17.70
N ARG A 347 16.10 4.72 -18.02
CA ARG A 347 14.81 5.10 -17.42
C ARG A 347 14.37 4.19 -16.28
N PHE A 348 15.12 3.14 -15.97
CA PHE A 348 14.83 2.20 -14.88
C PHE A 348 15.83 2.40 -13.74
N ARG A 349 15.32 2.49 -12.51
CA ARG A 349 16.15 2.58 -11.29
C ARG A 349 15.57 1.72 -10.18
N VAL A 350 16.43 1.33 -9.25
CA VAL A 350 16.04 0.71 -7.98
C VAL A 350 16.18 1.75 -6.88
N ILE A 351 15.15 1.96 -6.07
CA ILE A 351 15.24 2.70 -4.80
C ILE A 351 15.84 1.72 -3.79
N ARG A 352 17.06 1.99 -3.33
CA ARG A 352 17.82 1.04 -2.54
C ARG A 352 17.59 1.21 -1.05
N ASP A 353 17.91 0.16 -0.31
CA ASP A 353 17.84 0.06 1.15
C ASP A 353 19.25 -0.12 1.72
N PRO A 354 20.11 0.91 1.64
CA PRO A 354 21.55 0.82 1.92
C PRO A 354 21.89 0.46 3.36
N ALA A 355 21.06 0.83 4.33
CA ALA A 355 21.43 0.71 5.73
C ALA A 355 20.24 0.29 6.59
N TRP A 356 20.54 -0.35 7.71
CA TRP A 356 19.52 -0.74 8.68
C TRP A 356 20.09 -0.75 10.10
N ILE A 357 19.20 -0.63 11.08
CA ILE A 357 19.54 -0.67 12.50
C ILE A 357 18.45 -1.41 13.29
N THR A 358 18.83 -2.07 14.37
CA THR A 358 17.91 -2.70 15.31
C THR A 358 18.54 -2.81 16.72
N LEU A 359 17.74 -3.28 17.67
CA LEU A 359 18.12 -3.52 19.05
C LEU A 359 18.32 -5.03 19.30
N ARG A 360 19.43 -5.41 19.93
CA ARG A 360 19.69 -6.76 20.43
C ARG A 360 18.94 -6.96 21.77
N ALA A 361 17.67 -7.34 21.69
CA ALA A 361 16.81 -7.57 22.86
C ALA A 361 16.28 -9.01 22.93
N GLY A 362 17.18 -10.01 22.96
CA GLY A 362 16.85 -11.44 23.04
C GLY A 362 17.16 -12.20 21.75
N HIS A 363 16.49 -13.34 21.56
CA HIS A 363 16.59 -14.15 20.34
C HIS A 363 15.49 -13.74 19.36
N GLY A 364 15.86 -13.26 18.17
CA GLY A 364 14.93 -12.88 17.10
C GLY A 364 14.71 -11.38 16.91
N GLU A 365 13.62 -11.02 16.22
CA GLU A 365 13.17 -9.64 15.98
C GLU A 365 12.76 -8.96 17.30
N SER A 366 13.33 -7.79 17.54
CA SER A 366 13.08 -6.96 18.73
C SER A 366 11.89 -6.02 18.56
N GLY A 367 11.47 -5.77 17.32
CA GLY A 367 10.52 -4.73 16.96
C GLY A 367 11.14 -3.36 16.71
N PHE A 368 12.47 -3.20 16.87
CA PHE A 368 13.24 -1.99 16.58
C PHE A 368 13.84 -1.97 15.16
N GLU A 369 13.54 -2.99 14.34
CA GLU A 369 14.11 -3.13 13.01
C GLU A 369 13.68 -1.97 12.09
N THR A 370 14.63 -1.11 11.77
CA THR A 370 14.43 0.07 10.91
C THR A 370 15.37 0.00 9.72
N VAL A 371 14.80 0.13 8.53
CA VAL A 371 15.53 0.25 7.27
C VAL A 371 15.58 1.71 6.86
N LEU A 372 16.76 2.17 6.45
CA LEU A 372 16.98 3.46 5.80
C LEU A 372 16.94 3.23 4.30
N ARG A 373 15.91 3.80 3.66
CA ARG A 373 15.66 3.72 2.22
C ARG A 373 16.05 5.03 1.58
N GLU A 374 16.69 5.00 0.41
CA GLU A 374 16.97 6.21 -0.37
C GLU A 374 15.70 7.02 -0.64
N ASN A 375 15.76 8.34 -0.48
CA ASN A 375 14.69 9.24 -0.90
C ASN A 375 15.05 9.92 -2.23
N PRO A 376 14.38 9.60 -3.34
CA PRO A 376 14.61 10.27 -4.62
C PRO A 376 13.70 11.47 -4.87
N TYR A 377 12.77 11.79 -3.95
CA TYR A 377 11.74 12.82 -4.16
C TYR A 377 11.77 13.87 -3.03
N PHE A 378 12.24 15.07 -3.34
CA PHE A 378 12.48 16.15 -2.39
C PHE A 378 11.45 17.28 -2.50
N ALA A 379 11.48 18.18 -1.53
CA ALA A 379 10.63 19.37 -1.54
C ALA A 379 10.95 20.24 -2.76
N GLY A 380 9.92 20.65 -3.50
CA GLY A 380 10.05 21.42 -4.74
C GLY A 380 10.13 20.59 -6.02
N ASP A 381 10.26 19.25 -5.91
CA ASP A 381 10.24 18.39 -7.09
C ASP A 381 8.88 18.42 -7.80
N THR A 382 8.93 18.59 -9.12
CA THR A 382 7.75 18.61 -10.00
C THR A 382 7.52 17.28 -10.71
N VAL A 383 8.40 16.29 -10.51
CA VAL A 383 8.29 14.96 -11.11
C VAL A 383 6.99 14.29 -10.65
N ASP A 384 6.09 13.97 -11.58
CA ASP A 384 4.89 13.17 -11.30
C ASP A 384 5.29 11.71 -11.11
N ALA A 385 5.76 11.41 -9.90
CA ALA A 385 6.09 10.07 -9.45
C ALA A 385 4.86 9.42 -8.83
N THR A 386 4.39 8.35 -9.44
CA THR A 386 3.13 7.71 -9.10
C THR A 386 3.34 6.24 -8.75
N VAL A 387 2.96 5.82 -7.55
CA VAL A 387 2.82 4.39 -7.24
C VAL A 387 1.81 3.75 -8.21
N VAL A 388 2.18 2.68 -8.90
CA VAL A 388 1.36 2.11 -10.00
C VAL A 388 -0.06 1.77 -9.53
N ALA A 389 -0.21 1.31 -8.29
CA ALA A 389 -1.51 1.00 -7.70
C ALA A 389 -2.47 2.22 -7.72
N ALA A 390 -1.96 3.45 -7.63
CA ALA A 390 -2.79 4.66 -7.64
C ALA A 390 -3.37 4.98 -9.02
N LEU A 391 -2.80 4.42 -10.10
CA LEU A 391 -3.35 4.54 -11.46
C LEU A 391 -4.52 3.59 -11.68
N SER A 392 -4.43 2.39 -11.11
CA SER A 392 -5.31 1.24 -11.35
C SER A 392 -6.38 1.04 -10.27
N GLN A 393 -6.32 1.77 -9.15
CA GLN A 393 -7.36 1.68 -8.12
C GLN A 393 -8.71 2.16 -8.66
N PRO A 394 -9.79 1.38 -8.50
CA PRO A 394 -11.15 1.84 -8.81
C PRO A 394 -11.52 3.12 -8.05
N THR A 395 -12.20 4.04 -8.73
CA THR A 395 -12.70 5.24 -8.08
C THR A 395 -13.96 4.89 -7.28
N PRO A 396 -14.05 5.29 -6.01
CA PRO A 396 -15.26 5.17 -5.21
C PRO A 396 -16.48 5.78 -5.93
N ALA A 397 -17.66 5.18 -5.79
CA ALA A 397 -18.89 5.55 -6.52
C ALA A 397 -18.83 5.42 -8.06
N GLY A 398 -17.93 4.58 -8.60
CA GLY A 398 -17.94 4.20 -10.02
C GLY A 398 -17.38 5.27 -10.98
N GLY A 399 -16.70 6.29 -10.46
CA GLY A 399 -15.97 7.26 -11.28
C GLY A 399 -14.85 6.63 -12.14
N PRO A 400 -14.31 7.37 -13.12
CA PRO A 400 -13.17 6.88 -13.90
C PRO A 400 -11.94 6.71 -13.01
N TYR A 401 -11.20 5.61 -13.20
CA TYR A 401 -9.86 5.40 -12.64
C TYR A 401 -8.96 6.61 -12.93
N ARG A 402 -7.96 6.88 -12.07
CA ARG A 402 -7.00 7.96 -12.34
C ARG A 402 -6.34 7.81 -13.71
N LEU A 403 -5.97 6.60 -14.10
CA LEU A 403 -5.42 6.33 -15.43
C LEU A 403 -6.40 6.75 -16.55
N ARG A 404 -7.69 6.46 -16.42
CA ARG A 404 -8.69 6.86 -17.43
C ARG A 404 -8.81 8.38 -17.51
N THR A 405 -8.83 9.08 -16.38
CA THR A 405 -8.86 10.55 -16.36
C THR A 405 -7.62 11.14 -17.04
N LEU A 406 -6.43 10.59 -16.75
CA LEU A 406 -5.17 10.98 -17.38
C LEU A 406 -5.22 10.79 -18.90
N LEU A 407 -5.61 9.61 -19.37
CA LEU A 407 -5.66 9.28 -20.79
C LEU A 407 -6.67 10.15 -21.57
N THR A 408 -7.85 10.40 -20.99
CA THR A 408 -8.84 11.31 -21.60
C THR A 408 -8.32 12.74 -21.67
N GLY A 409 -7.60 13.21 -20.62
CA GLY A 409 -6.98 14.53 -20.62
C GLY A 409 -5.91 14.68 -21.69
N LEU A 410 -5.04 13.67 -21.83
CA LEU A 410 -4.02 13.62 -22.88
C LEU A 410 -4.64 13.61 -24.28
N ALA A 411 -5.64 12.76 -24.49
CA ALA A 411 -6.36 12.68 -25.76
C ALA A 411 -7.02 14.01 -26.16
N ALA A 412 -7.61 14.73 -25.20
CA ALA A 412 -8.17 16.04 -25.43
C ALA A 412 -7.10 17.09 -25.77
N ALA A 413 -5.98 17.09 -25.04
CA ALA A 413 -4.87 18.03 -25.26
C ALA A 413 -4.17 17.80 -26.61
N GLU A 414 -4.01 16.54 -27.01
CA GLU A 414 -3.36 16.15 -28.27
C GLU A 414 -4.32 16.08 -29.47
N GLN A 415 -5.63 16.26 -29.24
CA GLN A 415 -6.68 16.10 -30.27
C GLN A 415 -6.66 14.72 -30.95
N ARG A 416 -6.49 13.65 -30.16
CA ARG A 416 -6.41 12.26 -30.61
C ARG A 416 -7.53 11.41 -30.04
N ALA A 417 -7.78 10.25 -30.64
CA ALA A 417 -8.67 9.26 -30.03
C ALA A 417 -8.05 8.73 -28.73
N VAL A 418 -8.89 8.53 -27.69
CA VAL A 418 -8.45 8.01 -26.39
C VAL A 418 -7.75 6.65 -26.54
N ASP A 419 -8.23 5.80 -27.45
CA ASP A 419 -7.66 4.47 -27.70
C ASP A 419 -6.24 4.53 -28.26
N ASP A 420 -5.93 5.50 -29.12
CA ASP A 420 -4.58 5.67 -29.67
C ASP A 420 -3.60 6.14 -28.60
N VAL A 421 -4.01 7.13 -27.80
CA VAL A 421 -3.23 7.62 -26.65
C VAL A 421 -3.04 6.50 -25.62
N ALA A 422 -4.07 5.70 -25.34
CA ALA A 422 -3.99 4.58 -24.42
C ALA A 422 -2.99 3.51 -24.90
N ARG A 423 -3.00 3.18 -26.19
CA ARG A 423 -2.03 2.23 -26.78
C ARG A 423 -0.60 2.75 -26.66
N ASP A 424 -0.37 4.02 -26.95
CA ASP A 424 0.96 4.63 -26.85
C ASP A 424 1.45 4.73 -25.40
N TRP A 425 0.57 5.14 -24.50
CA TRP A 425 0.84 5.16 -23.06
C TRP A 425 1.21 3.77 -22.57
N PHE A 426 0.45 2.74 -22.94
CA PHE A 426 0.71 1.37 -22.50
C PHE A 426 2.00 0.79 -23.10
N ARG A 427 2.31 1.09 -24.37
CA ARG A 427 3.60 0.72 -24.97
C ARG A 427 4.77 1.32 -24.19
N ARG A 428 4.72 2.63 -23.89
CA ARG A 428 5.74 3.30 -23.08
C ARG A 428 5.85 2.70 -21.68
N TYR A 429 4.72 2.38 -21.05
CA TYR A 429 4.69 1.69 -19.77
C TYR A 429 5.42 0.34 -19.83
N LEU A 430 5.13 -0.49 -20.84
CA LEU A 430 5.81 -1.78 -21.00
C LEU A 430 7.32 -1.62 -21.21
N THR A 431 7.77 -0.61 -21.95
CA THR A 431 9.19 -0.33 -22.17
C THR A 431 9.91 0.07 -20.88
N VAL A 432 9.32 0.95 -20.05
CA VAL A 432 10.01 1.41 -18.82
C VAL A 432 9.82 0.46 -17.64
N VAL A 433 8.76 -0.36 -17.65
CA VAL A 433 8.43 -1.27 -16.54
C VAL A 433 8.78 -2.72 -16.86
N ALA A 434 8.20 -3.32 -17.90
CA ALA A 434 8.27 -4.77 -18.10
C ALA A 434 9.62 -5.22 -18.66
N ASP A 435 10.17 -4.50 -19.64
CA ASP A 435 11.44 -4.84 -20.29
C ASP A 435 12.62 -4.98 -19.30
N PRO A 436 12.94 -3.99 -18.43
CA PRO A 436 14.04 -4.15 -17.47
C PRO A 436 13.84 -5.30 -16.48
N LEU A 437 12.60 -5.57 -16.07
CA LEU A 437 12.28 -6.67 -15.15
C LEU A 437 12.50 -8.04 -15.80
N LEU A 438 12.05 -8.21 -17.04
CA LEU A 438 12.23 -9.44 -17.80
C LEU A 438 13.71 -9.66 -18.14
N TRP A 439 14.44 -8.60 -18.47
CA TRP A 439 15.87 -8.68 -18.72
C TRP A 439 16.67 -9.06 -17.47
N LEU A 440 16.39 -8.47 -16.30
CA LEU A 440 17.03 -8.88 -15.03
C LEU A 440 16.78 -10.35 -14.73
N ALA A 441 15.54 -10.81 -14.91
CA ALA A 441 15.18 -12.19 -14.66
C ALA A 441 15.79 -13.16 -15.68
N GLY A 442 15.91 -12.75 -16.95
CA GLY A 442 16.43 -13.56 -18.04
C GLY A 442 17.95 -13.62 -18.12
N THR A 443 18.63 -12.52 -17.81
CA THR A 443 20.09 -12.36 -17.99
C THR A 443 20.85 -12.62 -16.69
N HIS A 444 20.33 -12.09 -15.58
CA HIS A 444 21.01 -12.14 -14.27
C HIS A 444 20.34 -13.14 -13.33
N GLY A 445 19.23 -13.76 -13.73
CA GLY A 445 18.46 -14.63 -12.85
C GLY A 445 17.82 -13.90 -11.66
N ILE A 446 17.73 -12.57 -11.71
CA ILE A 446 17.18 -11.73 -10.63
C ILE A 446 15.73 -11.39 -10.97
N ALA A 447 14.79 -12.00 -10.27
CA ALA A 447 13.38 -11.65 -10.37
C ALA A 447 12.97 -10.70 -9.24
N LEU A 448 12.21 -9.67 -9.58
CA LEU A 448 11.71 -8.66 -8.65
C LEU A 448 10.21 -8.85 -8.42
N GLU A 449 9.75 -8.75 -7.18
CA GLU A 449 8.33 -8.70 -6.81
C GLU A 449 7.74 -7.32 -7.13
N ALA A 450 7.71 -6.95 -8.42
CA ALA A 450 7.25 -5.66 -8.91
C ALA A 450 5.72 -5.57 -8.97
N HIS A 451 5.04 -5.92 -7.87
CA HIS A 451 3.61 -5.68 -7.74
C HIS A 451 3.31 -4.17 -7.75
N GLN A 452 2.05 -3.79 -7.99
CA GLN A 452 1.68 -2.38 -8.25
C GLN A 452 2.06 -1.38 -7.14
N GLN A 453 2.27 -1.83 -5.90
CA GLN A 453 2.72 -0.96 -4.80
C GLN A 453 4.26 -0.80 -4.71
N ASN A 454 5.03 -1.72 -5.29
CA ASN A 454 6.50 -1.72 -5.34
C ASN A 454 7.04 -1.00 -6.58
N GLY A 455 6.17 -0.62 -7.51
CA GLY A 455 6.52 0.17 -8.69
C GLY A 455 6.08 1.62 -8.55
N VAL A 456 6.99 2.55 -8.83
CA VAL A 456 6.70 3.98 -9.00
C VAL A 456 6.98 4.35 -10.44
N VAL A 457 5.97 4.74 -11.19
CA VAL A 457 6.12 5.25 -12.56
C VAL A 457 6.28 6.76 -12.52
N GLU A 458 7.29 7.28 -13.19
CA GLU A 458 7.53 8.71 -13.35
C GLU A 458 6.90 9.14 -14.68
N LEU A 459 6.03 10.15 -14.62
CA LEU A 459 5.31 10.67 -15.77
C LEU A 459 5.91 12.00 -16.22
N GLU A 460 6.17 12.12 -17.52
CA GLU A 460 6.58 13.37 -18.17
C GLU A 460 5.52 13.72 -19.21
N GLY A 461 4.92 14.92 -19.08
CA GLY A 461 3.77 15.29 -19.91
C GLY A 461 2.62 14.28 -19.84
N GLY A 462 2.47 13.56 -18.72
CA GLY A 462 1.47 12.51 -18.51
C GLY A 462 1.79 11.13 -19.08
N TYR A 463 2.91 10.96 -19.80
CA TYR A 463 3.35 9.66 -20.33
C TYR A 463 4.41 8.99 -19.45
N PRO A 464 4.48 7.64 -19.39
CA PRO A 464 5.54 6.93 -18.70
C PRO A 464 6.91 7.30 -19.27
N ALA A 465 7.75 7.88 -18.43
CA ALA A 465 9.08 8.36 -18.78
C ALA A 465 10.17 7.68 -17.95
N GLY A 466 9.85 7.19 -16.76
CA GLY A 466 10.74 6.45 -15.88
C GLY A 466 10.01 5.42 -15.01
N PHE A 467 10.75 4.47 -14.47
CA PHE A 467 10.26 3.53 -13.48
C PHE A 467 11.28 3.32 -12.37
N ARG A 468 10.77 3.38 -11.14
CA ARG A 468 11.52 3.04 -9.95
C ARG A 468 10.91 1.83 -9.26
N TYR A 469 11.68 0.75 -9.17
CA TYR A 469 11.35 -0.38 -8.31
C TYR A 469 11.79 -0.06 -6.87
N ARG A 470 10.99 -0.45 -5.89
CA ARG A 470 11.35 -0.41 -4.48
C ARG A 470 10.89 -1.67 -3.78
N ASP A 471 11.71 -2.19 -2.88
CA ASP A 471 11.45 -3.12 -1.79
C ASP A 471 12.70 -3.98 -1.54
N ASN A 472 13.00 -4.33 -0.28
CA ASN A 472 14.10 -5.22 0.07
C ASN A 472 13.68 -6.67 0.33
N GLN A 473 12.38 -6.97 0.38
CA GLN A 473 11.90 -8.34 0.58
C GLN A 473 11.76 -9.07 -0.77
N GLY A 474 11.23 -8.37 -1.78
CA GLY A 474 10.88 -8.90 -3.10
C GLY A 474 12.02 -9.20 -4.09
N TYR A 475 13.21 -9.62 -3.64
CA TYR A 475 14.27 -10.11 -4.54
C TYR A 475 14.32 -11.63 -4.52
N TYR A 476 14.30 -12.24 -5.70
CA TYR A 476 14.45 -13.68 -5.91
C TYR A 476 15.59 -13.96 -6.88
N PHE A 477 16.42 -14.94 -6.53
CA PHE A 477 17.57 -15.35 -7.34
C PHE A 477 17.33 -16.77 -7.85
N LYS A 478 17.42 -16.97 -9.16
CA LYS A 478 17.25 -18.30 -9.77
C LYS A 478 18.46 -19.17 -9.44
N ALA A 479 18.21 -20.38 -8.93
CA ALA A 479 19.28 -21.35 -8.63
C ALA A 479 20.20 -21.64 -9.82
N SER A 480 19.70 -21.57 -11.06
CA SER A 480 20.48 -21.72 -12.29
C SER A 480 21.57 -20.65 -12.50
N HIS A 481 21.55 -19.57 -11.73
CA HIS A 481 22.48 -18.43 -11.80
C HIS A 481 23.15 -18.17 -10.44
N ALA A 482 23.00 -19.10 -9.48
CA ALA A 482 23.49 -18.98 -8.11
C ALA A 482 24.96 -19.39 -7.95
#